data_AF-A0A2N1S9M8-F1
#
_entry.id   AF-A0A2N1S9M8-F1
#
_cell.length_a   1.000
_cell.length_b   1.000
_cell.length_c   1.000
_cell.angle_alpha   90.00
_cell.angle_beta   90.00
_cell.angle_gamma   90.00
#
_symmetry.space_group_name_H-M   'P 1'
#
loop_
_entity.id
_entity.type
_entity.pdbx_description
1 polymer ?
#
loop_
_entity_poly.entity_id
_entity_poly.type
_entity_poly.pdbx_seq_one_letter_code
_entity_poly.pdbx_strand_id
1 'polypeptide(L)'
;MCEYSHAMGNSNGGLADYWAVIEKYSGLQGGFIWDWVDQGLAAETAEGEEYWAYGGDFGDSPSDLDFCINGLVFPDPSVAVPSARGAEPM
;
A
#
# COMPACT_ATOMS: atom_id res chain seq x y z
N MET A 1 -13.45 13.14 -2.08
CA MET A 1 -12.09 13.02 -2.64
C MET A 1 -12.04 11.68 -3.38
N CYS A 2 -11.78 11.67 -4.69
CA CYS A 2 -11.73 10.40 -5.42
C CYS A 2 -10.55 9.53 -5.00
N GLU A 3 -9.47 10.14 -4.53
CA GLU A 3 -8.28 9.51 -3.96
C GLU A 3 -7.78 10.39 -2.80
N TYR A 4 -7.41 9.80 -1.66
CA TYR A 4 -6.74 10.50 -0.54
C TYR A 4 -5.93 9.50 0.31
N SER A 5 -5.08 10.01 1.20
CA SER A 5 -4.27 9.18 2.13
C SER A 5 -3.49 8.06 1.40
N HIS A 6 -2.46 8.42 0.65
CA HIS A 6 -1.64 7.46 -0.11
C HIS A 6 -1.02 6.40 0.82
N ALA A 7 -1.24 5.11 0.53
CA ALA A 7 -0.95 4.01 1.44
C ALA A 7 0.44 3.35 1.23
N MET A 8 1.23 3.84 0.27
CA MET A 8 2.59 3.33 0.00
C MET A 8 3.49 3.25 1.23
N GLY A 9 3.94 2.02 1.51
CA GLY A 9 4.84 1.70 2.61
C GLY A 9 4.22 1.98 3.99
N ASN A 10 5.02 2.52 4.91
CA ASN A 10 4.54 2.93 6.23
C ASN A 10 3.94 4.34 6.17
N SER A 11 2.63 4.42 5.94
CA SER A 11 1.94 5.66 5.60
C SER A 11 0.62 5.86 6.38
N ASN A 12 -0.38 6.49 5.73
CA ASN A 12 -1.73 6.76 6.22
C ASN A 12 -1.83 7.54 7.56
N GLY A 13 -0.80 8.31 7.90
CA GLY A 13 -0.87 9.27 9.01
C GLY A 13 -1.96 10.33 8.80
N GLY A 14 -2.56 10.82 9.89
CA GLY A 14 -3.51 11.94 9.86
C GLY A 14 -4.92 11.59 9.36
N LEU A 15 -5.27 10.31 9.17
CA LEU A 15 -6.62 9.89 8.79
C LEU A 15 -7.71 10.44 9.72
N ALA A 16 -7.44 10.48 11.03
CA ALA A 16 -8.37 11.02 12.02
C ALA A 16 -8.69 12.51 11.80
N ASP A 17 -7.71 13.30 11.36
CA ASP A 17 -7.89 14.74 11.13
C ASP A 17 -8.79 15.01 9.91
N TYR A 18 -8.63 14.21 8.85
CA TYR A 18 -9.54 14.24 7.70
C TYR A 18 -10.98 13.94 8.13
N TRP A 19 -11.18 12.84 8.87
CA TRP A 19 -12.51 12.43 9.29
C TRP A 19 -13.15 13.41 10.27
N ALA A 20 -12.38 14.01 11.17
CA ALA A 20 -12.88 15.06 12.06
C ALA A 20 -13.45 16.27 11.30
N VAL A 21 -12.86 16.63 10.15
CA VAL A 21 -13.37 17.72 9.29
C VAL A 21 -14.56 17.25 8.45
N ILE A 22 -14.49 16.05 7.87
CA ILE A 22 -15.56 15.46 7.04
C ILE A 22 -16.86 15.34 7.85
N GLU A 23 -16.78 14.90 9.09
CA GLU A 23 -17.94 14.74 9.98
C GLU A 23 -18.47 16.08 10.50
N LYS A 24 -17.62 17.12 10.56
CA LYS A 24 -17.98 18.44 11.08
C LYS A 24 -18.70 19.35 10.09
N TYR A 25 -18.34 19.32 8.81
CA TYR A 25 -18.86 20.27 7.81
C TYR A 25 -19.74 19.59 6.77
N SER A 26 -20.95 20.12 6.58
CA SER A 26 -21.86 19.66 5.52
C SER A 26 -21.26 19.87 4.13
N GLY A 27 -21.48 18.91 3.22
CA GLY A 27 -21.01 18.96 1.84
C GLY A 27 -19.73 18.17 1.59
N LEU A 28 -19.05 17.71 2.65
CA LEU A 28 -17.95 16.75 2.55
C LEU A 28 -18.51 15.32 2.59
N GLN A 29 -18.19 14.50 1.59
CA GLN A 29 -18.79 13.17 1.40
C GLN A 29 -17.80 12.02 1.67
N GLY A 30 -16.68 12.30 2.33
CA GLY A 30 -15.60 11.35 2.50
C GLY A 30 -14.66 11.27 1.29
N GLY A 31 -14.02 10.11 1.16
CA GLY A 31 -13.13 9.79 0.05
C GLY A 31 -12.71 8.33 0.03
N PHE A 32 -11.93 7.96 -0.98
CA PHE A 32 -11.41 6.61 -1.17
C PHE A 32 -9.91 6.62 -0.96
N ILE A 33 -9.41 5.74 -0.09
CA ILE A 33 -7.97 5.60 0.16
C ILE A 33 -7.29 5.08 -1.11
N TRP A 34 -6.11 5.62 -1.44
CA TRP A 34 -5.27 5.12 -2.53
C TRP A 34 -4.15 4.23 -1.98
N ASP A 35 -4.09 2.94 -2.27
CA ASP A 35 -5.15 2.12 -2.87
C ASP A 35 -5.37 0.82 -2.09
N TRP A 36 -5.99 -0.19 -2.71
CA TRP A 36 -6.33 -1.41 -2.00
C TRP A 36 -5.14 -2.35 -1.82
N VAL A 37 -4.40 -2.69 -2.88
CA VAL A 37 -3.49 -3.83 -2.92
C VAL A 37 -2.19 -3.46 -3.61
N ASP A 38 -1.07 -3.85 -3.00
CA ASP A 38 0.24 -3.72 -3.62
C ASP A 38 0.32 -4.52 -4.92
N GLN A 39 0.81 -3.90 -5.98
CA GLN A 39 0.94 -4.52 -7.31
C GLN A 39 2.31 -5.20 -7.48
N GLY A 40 2.71 -5.99 -6.49
CA GLY A 40 3.94 -6.77 -6.50
C GLY A 40 3.76 -8.11 -7.22
N LEU A 41 4.78 -8.54 -7.96
CA LEU A 41 4.80 -9.84 -8.63
C LEU A 41 5.63 -10.84 -7.83
N ALA A 42 5.11 -12.04 -7.58
CA ALA A 42 5.85 -13.08 -6.87
C ALA A 42 7.12 -13.45 -7.65
N ALA A 43 8.25 -13.49 -6.97
CA ALA A 43 9.56 -13.82 -7.52
C ALA A 43 10.39 -14.61 -6.50
N GLU A 44 11.50 -15.18 -6.96
CA GLU A 44 12.41 -16.00 -6.16
C GLU A 44 13.86 -15.56 -6.42
N THR A 45 14.67 -15.43 -5.37
CA THR A 45 16.10 -15.15 -5.50
C THR A 45 16.87 -16.37 -6.05
N ALA A 46 18.15 -16.20 -6.39
CA ALA A 46 18.98 -17.33 -6.83
C ALA A 46 19.16 -18.41 -5.74
N GLU A 47 18.99 -18.01 -4.48
CA GLU A 47 19.07 -18.86 -3.29
C GLU A 47 17.74 -19.54 -2.93
N GLY A 48 16.63 -19.22 -3.62
CA GLY A 48 15.32 -19.83 -3.39
C GLY A 48 14.39 -19.06 -2.45
N GLU A 49 14.72 -17.81 -2.11
CA GLU A 49 13.91 -17.00 -1.19
C GLU A 49 12.81 -16.26 -1.96
N GLU A 50 11.56 -16.39 -1.52
CA GLU A 50 10.41 -15.70 -2.12
C GLU A 50 10.42 -14.20 -1.79
N TYR A 51 10.04 -13.36 -2.76
CA TYR A 51 9.87 -11.92 -2.57
C TYR A 51 8.85 -11.32 -3.56
N TRP A 52 8.44 -10.07 -3.33
CA TRP A 52 7.59 -9.31 -4.24
C TRP A 52 8.45 -8.38 -5.10
N ALA A 53 8.56 -8.68 -6.39
CA ALA A 53 9.26 -7.88 -7.36
C ALA A 53 8.40 -6.69 -7.85
N TYR A 54 9.06 -5.59 -8.20
CA TYR A 54 8.45 -4.38 -8.77
C TYR A 54 9.30 -3.82 -9.93
N GLY A 55 9.00 -2.60 -10.39
CA GLY A 55 9.71 -2.00 -11.53
C GLY A 55 11.24 -1.95 -11.31
N GLY A 56 12.01 -2.29 -12.33
CA GLY A 56 13.47 -2.40 -12.26
C GLY A 56 14.01 -3.81 -11.98
N ASP A 57 13.22 -4.71 -11.39
CA ASP A 57 13.63 -6.09 -11.13
C ASP A 57 13.63 -6.97 -12.39
N PHE A 58 13.03 -6.49 -13.49
CA PHE A 58 12.87 -7.23 -14.75
C PHE A 58 13.85 -6.76 -15.84
N GLY A 59 14.84 -5.94 -15.48
CA GLY A 59 15.76 -5.32 -16.43
C GLY A 59 15.09 -4.25 -17.31
N ASP A 60 13.91 -3.79 -16.90
CA ASP A 60 13.16 -2.71 -17.53
C ASP A 60 13.80 -1.34 -17.24
N SER A 61 13.89 -0.50 -18.27
CA SER A 61 14.42 0.85 -18.16
C SER A 61 13.84 1.74 -19.28
N PRO A 62 13.16 2.86 -18.94
CA PRO A 62 12.94 3.38 -17.59
C PRO A 62 11.91 2.57 -16.80
N SER A 63 11.95 2.70 -15.47
CA SER A 63 10.92 2.18 -14.55
C SER A 63 10.66 3.20 -13.44
N ASP A 64 9.43 3.21 -12.90
CA ASP A 64 9.03 4.04 -11.75
C ASP A 64 9.20 3.29 -10.41
N LEU A 65 10.03 2.24 -10.42
CA LEU A 65 10.44 1.45 -9.25
C LEU A 65 9.24 0.92 -8.43
N ASP A 66 9.23 1.18 -7.13
CA ASP A 66 8.28 0.68 -6.14
C ASP A 66 6.98 1.49 -6.07
N PHE A 67 6.77 2.48 -6.96
CA PHE A 67 5.58 3.34 -6.92
C PHE A 67 4.25 2.59 -7.16
N CYS A 68 4.31 1.34 -7.63
CA CYS A 68 3.17 0.43 -7.75
C CYS A 68 2.85 -0.36 -6.45
N ILE A 69 3.68 -0.24 -5.41
CA ILE A 69 3.52 -0.87 -4.09
C ILE A 69 2.87 0.16 -3.14
N ASN A 70 1.59 0.43 -3.37
CA ASN A 70 0.84 1.53 -2.75
C ASN A 70 -0.47 1.12 -2.07
N GLY A 71 -0.59 -0.16 -1.72
CA GLY A 71 -1.80 -0.77 -1.16
C GLY A 71 -1.91 -0.75 0.36
N LEU A 72 -3.16 -0.85 0.83
CA LEU A 72 -3.50 -1.16 2.22
C LEU A 72 -3.27 -2.63 2.58
N VAL A 73 -3.12 -3.52 1.60
CA VAL A 73 -2.78 -4.93 1.77
C VAL A 73 -1.66 -5.36 0.83
N PHE A 74 -0.89 -6.36 1.25
CA PHE A 74 0.15 -6.98 0.43
C PHE A 74 -0.44 -7.67 -0.81
N PRO A 75 0.40 -8.02 -1.82
CA PRO A 75 -0.08 -8.63 -3.07
C PRO A 75 -0.84 -9.94 -2.86
N ASP A 76 -0.47 -10.72 -1.83
CA ASP A 76 -1.30 -11.80 -1.30
C ASP A 76 -2.17 -11.27 -0.14
N PRO A 77 -3.49 -11.10 -0.34
CA PRO A 77 -4.39 -10.58 0.68
C PRO A 77 -4.65 -11.57 1.83
N SER A 78 -4.15 -12.80 1.75
CA SER A 78 -4.16 -13.75 2.87
C SER A 78 -3.11 -13.40 3.93
N VAL A 79 -2.07 -12.64 3.54
CA VAL A 79 -1.05 -12.10 4.44
C VAL A 79 -1.55 -10.75 4.97
N ALA A 80 -1.93 -10.71 6.25
CA ALA A 80 -2.33 -9.46 6.86
C ALA A 80 -1.14 -8.50 6.93
N VAL A 81 -1.37 -7.23 6.59
CA VAL A 81 -0.43 -6.15 6.97
C VAL A 81 -0.27 -6.22 8.49
N PRO A 82 0.97 -6.23 9.02
CA PRO A 82 1.18 -6.26 10.45
C PRO A 82 0.39 -5.11 11.08
N SER A 83 -0.71 -5.45 11.76
CA SER A 83 -1.36 -4.46 12.60
C SER A 83 -0.31 -3.98 13.60
N ALA A 84 -0.38 -2.72 14.04
CA ALA A 84 0.54 -2.12 15.02
C ALA A 84 0.62 -2.85 16.39
N ARG A 85 0.05 -4.05 16.51
CA ARG A 85 0.27 -5.03 17.57
C ARG A 85 0.93 -6.27 16.99
N GLY A 86 2.25 -6.28 17.08
CA GLY A 86 3.17 -7.42 17.00
C GLY A 86 2.62 -8.70 16.39
N ALA A 87 2.88 -8.89 15.10
CA ALA A 87 3.13 -10.19 14.51
C ALA A 87 3.89 -9.94 13.22
N GLU A 88 5.11 -10.47 13.14
CA GLU A 88 5.82 -10.70 11.89
C GLU A 88 5.12 -11.86 11.18
N PRO A 89 4.74 -11.73 9.89
CA PRO A 89 4.68 -12.90 9.04
C PRO A 89 5.64 -12.77 7.85
N MET A 90 6.23 -13.94 7.57
CA MET A 90 7.20 -14.34 6.55
C MET A 90 7.37 -13.40 5.35
#